data_AF-U2SSN4-F1
#
_entry.id   AF-U2SSN4-F1
#
_cell.length_a   1.000
_cell.length_b   1.000
_cell.length_c   1.000
_cell.angle_alpha   90.00
_cell.angle_beta   90.00
_cell.angle_gamma   90.00
#
_symmetry.space_group_name_H-M   'P 1'
#
loop_
_entity.id
_entity.type
_entity.pdbx_description
1 polymer ?
#
loop_
_entity_poly.entity_id
_entity_poly.type
_entity_poly.pdbx_seq_one_letter_code
_entity_poly.pdbx_strand_id
1 'polypeptide(L)'
;MSDEQRARAQAEEDFRLYLTLSEEMLKFISREDVEEFLDLQQQRDALVERMKENPATEAFREEAACRAIVARIQPIEQQLLYKAKAWLNKSRRQTAAVKNYSVTPLDVHPAGNFISRDS
;
A
#
# COMPACT_ATOMS: atom_id res chain seq x y z
N MET A 1 26.40 -10.10 -12.32
CA MET A 1 25.49 -10.32 -11.17
C MET A 1 24.88 -11.69 -11.33
N SER A 2 24.83 -12.49 -10.26
CA SER A 2 24.14 -13.79 -10.28
C SER A 2 22.62 -13.59 -10.30
N ASP A 3 21.88 -14.66 -10.60
CA ASP A 3 20.41 -14.65 -10.61
C ASP A 3 19.84 -14.34 -9.23
N GLU A 4 20.46 -14.87 -8.17
CA GLU A 4 20.11 -14.58 -6.78
C GLU A 4 20.31 -13.09 -6.43
N GLN A 5 21.43 -12.50 -6.87
CA GLN A 5 21.70 -11.08 -6.65
C GLN A 5 20.68 -10.19 -7.38
N ARG A 6 20.26 -10.59 -8.58
CA ARG A 6 19.21 -9.87 -9.34
C ARG A 6 17.85 -9.99 -8.66
N ALA A 7 17.47 -11.18 -8.20
CA ALA A 7 16.19 -11.39 -7.52
C ALA A 7 16.11 -10.61 -6.20
N ARG A 8 17.20 -10.57 -5.43
CA ARG A 8 17.29 -9.77 -4.20
C ARG A 8 17.25 -8.26 -4.49
N ALA A 9 17.94 -7.79 -5.53
CA ALA A 9 17.87 -6.39 -5.93
C ALA A 9 16.45 -5.98 -6.36
N GLN A 10 15.76 -6.85 -7.11
CA GLN A 10 14.36 -6.62 -7.48
C GLN A 10 13.45 -6.56 -6.25
N ALA A 11 13.64 -7.46 -5.28
CA ALA A 11 12.89 -7.42 -4.02
C ALA A 11 13.08 -6.08 -3.29
N GLU A 12 14.33 -5.61 -3.18
CA GLU A 12 14.61 -4.31 -2.57
C GLU A 12 13.95 -3.14 -3.32
N GLU A 13 13.99 -3.14 -4.65
CA GLU A 13 13.32 -2.15 -5.48
C GLU A 13 11.80 -2.18 -5.29
N ASP A 14 11.20 -3.36 -5.21
CA ASP A 14 9.76 -3.53 -5.00
C ASP A 14 9.32 -2.96 -3.65
N PHE A 15 10.09 -3.16 -2.57
CA PHE A 15 9.80 -2.53 -1.27
C PHE A 15 9.94 -1.01 -1.31
N ARG A 16 10.91 -0.46 -2.04
CA ARG A 16 11.05 0.99 -2.21
C ARG A 16 9.92 1.58 -3.04
N LEU A 17 9.48 0.88 -4.08
CA LEU A 17 8.33 1.26 -4.88
C LEU A 17 7.05 1.23 -4.04
N TYR A 18 6.86 0.21 -3.20
CA TYR A 18 5.74 0.14 -2.27
C TYR A 18 5.69 1.38 -1.38
N LEU A 19 6.82 1.74 -0.77
CA LEU A 19 6.92 2.95 0.05
C LEU A 19 6.57 4.21 -0.73
N THR A 20 7.08 4.34 -1.96
CA THR A 20 6.81 5.50 -2.82
C THR A 20 5.31 5.60 -3.14
N LEU A 21 4.67 4.50 -3.50
CA LEU A 21 3.22 4.46 -3.76
C LEU A 21 2.43 4.85 -2.52
N SER A 22 2.77 4.33 -1.33
CA SER A 22 2.11 4.72 -0.09
C SER A 22 2.29 6.21 0.26
N GLU A 23 3.48 6.78 0.01
CA GLU A 23 3.73 8.22 0.16
C GLU A 23 2.89 9.06 -0.80
N GLU A 24 2.77 8.67 -2.07
CA GLU A 24 1.94 9.36 -3.06
C GLU A 24 0.44 9.26 -2.72
N MET A 25 -0.04 8.06 -2.39
CA MET A 25 -1.42 7.84 -1.96
C MET A 25 -1.80 8.76 -0.80
N LEU A 26 -0.89 8.98 0.16
CA LEU A 26 -1.12 9.85 1.30
C LEU A 26 -1.31 11.32 0.88
N LYS A 27 -0.61 11.76 -0.18
CA LYS A 27 -0.78 13.10 -0.74
C LYS A 27 -2.15 13.27 -1.37
N PHE A 28 -2.56 12.34 -2.24
CA PHE A 28 -3.83 12.44 -2.97
C PHE A 28 -5.05 12.33 -2.05
N ILE A 29 -5.06 11.38 -1.11
CA ILE A 29 -6.16 11.28 -0.15
C ILE A 29 -6.25 12.51 0.78
N SER A 30 -5.13 13.17 1.05
CA SER A 30 -5.11 14.41 1.83
C SER A 30 -5.60 15.63 1.04
N ARG A 31 -5.55 15.57 -0.29
CA ARG A 31 -6.09 16.59 -1.21
C ARG A 31 -7.56 16.33 -1.59
N GLU A 32 -8.17 15.29 -1.03
CA GLU A 32 -9.48 14.77 -1.42
C GLU A 32 -9.55 14.37 -2.91
N ASP A 33 -8.40 14.02 -3.49
CA ASP A 33 -8.26 13.62 -4.88
C ASP A 33 -8.38 12.10 -4.98
N VAL A 34 -9.61 11.64 -5.13
CA VAL A 34 -9.99 10.24 -4.89
C VAL A 34 -9.66 9.35 -6.08
N GLU A 35 -9.79 9.86 -7.31
CA GLU A 35 -9.54 9.08 -8.52
C GLU A 35 -8.07 8.66 -8.58
N GLU A 36 -7.16 9.62 -8.40
CA GLU A 36 -5.71 9.40 -8.35
C GLU A 36 -5.31 8.50 -7.17
N PHE A 37 -5.98 8.64 -6.02
CA PHE A 37 -5.77 7.73 -4.89
C PHE A 37 -6.12 6.28 -5.25
N LEU A 38 -7.25 6.06 -5.94
CA LEU A 38 -7.71 4.72 -6.34
C LEU A 38 -6.83 4.11 -7.44
N ASP A 39 -6.31 4.93 -8.36
CA ASP A 39 -5.38 4.48 -9.39
C ASP A 39 -4.03 4.05 -8.79
N LEU A 40 -3.54 4.78 -7.78
CA LEU A 40 -2.33 4.40 -7.05
C LEU A 40 -2.55 3.16 -6.18
N GLN A 41 -3.72 3.01 -5.56
CA GLN A 41 -4.09 1.79 -4.84
C GLN A 41 -4.02 0.56 -5.76
N GLN A 42 -4.59 0.63 -6.96
CA GLN A 42 -4.53 -0.47 -7.94
C GLN A 42 -3.09 -0.82 -8.34
N GLN A 43 -2.24 0.18 -8.55
CA GLN A 43 -0.81 -0.05 -8.84
C GLN A 43 -0.10 -0.74 -7.67
N ARG A 44 -0.40 -0.34 -6.44
CA ARG A 44 0.16 -0.94 -5.22
C ARG A 44 -0.30 -2.38 -5.04
N ASP A 45 -1.56 -2.69 -5.36
CA ASP A 45 -2.09 -4.05 -5.27
C ASP A 45 -1.41 -4.97 -6.29
N ALA A 46 -1.25 -4.53 -7.54
CA ALA A 46 -0.52 -5.27 -8.56
C ALA A 46 0.96 -5.52 -8.16
N LEU A 47 1.59 -4.52 -7.53
CA LEU A 47 2.94 -4.66 -6.98
C LEU A 47 2.99 -5.73 -5.88
N VAL A 48 2.04 -5.73 -4.95
CA VAL A 48 1.98 -6.72 -3.86
C VAL A 48 1.83 -8.14 -4.41
N GLU A 49 1.00 -8.35 -5.43
CA GLU A 49 0.89 -9.66 -6.07
C GLU A 49 2.21 -10.11 -6.68
N ARG A 50 2.91 -9.23 -7.42
CA ARG A 50 4.27 -9.53 -7.93
C ARG A 50 5.25 -9.87 -6.81
N MET A 51 5.20 -9.13 -5.70
CA MET A 51 6.10 -9.36 -4.57
C MET A 51 5.85 -10.72 -3.91
N LYS A 52 4.59 -11.17 -3.81
CA LYS A 52 4.23 -12.51 -3.29
C LYS A 52 4.75 -13.65 -4.17
N GLU A 53 4.79 -13.44 -5.48
CA GLU A 53 5.30 -14.44 -6.44
C GLU A 53 6.82 -14.57 -6.43
N ASN A 54 7.55 -13.59 -5.89
CA ASN A 54 9.01 -13.59 -5.84
C ASN A 54 9.54 -14.12 -4.49
N PRO A 55 10.18 -15.31 -4.42
CA PRO A 55 10.71 -15.86 -3.17
C PRO A 55 11.81 -14.99 -2.54
N ALA A 56 12.52 -14.17 -3.34
CA ALA A 56 13.53 -13.26 -2.83
C ALA A 56 12.92 -12.12 -1.99
N THR A 57 11.63 -11.83 -2.14
CA THR A 57 10.90 -10.89 -1.30
C THR A 57 10.93 -11.34 0.16
N GLU A 58 10.62 -12.61 0.43
CA GLU A 58 10.62 -13.16 1.79
C GLU A 58 12.03 -13.22 2.38
N ALA A 59 13.02 -13.59 1.57
CA ALA A 59 14.42 -13.55 2.01
C ALA A 59 14.87 -12.13 2.36
N PHE A 60 14.48 -11.14 1.56
CA PHE A 60 14.84 -9.74 1.77
C PHE A 60 14.16 -9.14 3.01
N ARG A 61 12.95 -9.58 3.39
CA ARG A 61 12.25 -9.11 4.61
C ARG A 61 13.06 -9.29 5.89
N GLU A 62 13.84 -10.35 5.96
CA GLU A 62 14.67 -10.68 7.11
C GLU A 62 15.95 -9.81 7.19
N GLU A 63 16.24 -9.03 6.15
CA GLU A 63 17.36 -8.11 6.12
C GLU A 63 17.07 -6.80 6.88
N ALA A 64 18.12 -6.20 7.45
CA ALA A 64 18.01 -4.90 8.12
C ALA A 64 17.58 -3.77 7.16
N ALA A 65 17.96 -3.86 5.89
CA ALA A 65 17.56 -2.91 4.84
C ALA A 65 16.04 -2.89 4.64
N CYS A 66 15.40 -4.06 4.57
CA CYS A 66 13.95 -4.15 4.48
C CYS A 66 13.26 -3.62 5.74
N ARG A 67 13.76 -3.96 6.94
CA ARG A 67 13.21 -3.44 8.19
C ARG A 67 13.21 -1.91 8.25
N ALA A 68 14.24 -1.26 7.73
CA ALA A 68 14.30 0.21 7.66
C ALA A 68 13.23 0.78 6.72
N ILE A 69 12.94 0.13 5.59
CA ILE A 69 11.87 0.53 4.68
C ILE A 69 10.50 0.32 5.33
N VAL A 70 10.28 -0.86 5.93
CA VAL A 70 9.03 -1.20 6.62
C VAL A 70 8.71 -0.23 7.76
N ALA A 71 9.71 0.15 8.55
CA ALA A 71 9.54 1.13 9.63
C ALA A 71 9.06 2.50 9.12
N ARG A 72 9.41 2.88 7.88
CA ARG A 72 8.89 4.10 7.23
C ARG A 72 7.46 3.92 6.73
N ILE A 73 7.14 2.73 6.22
CA ILE A 73 5.81 2.42 5.67
C ILE A 73 4.73 2.39 6.76
N GLN A 74 5.01 1.77 7.92
CA GLN A 74 4.02 1.56 8.98
C GLN A 74 3.22 2.82 9.39
N PRO A 75 3.84 3.97 9.72
CA PRO A 75 3.08 5.17 10.08
C PRO A 75 2.30 5.76 8.89
N ILE A 76 2.71 5.51 7.66
CA ILE A 76 2.00 5.95 6.45
C ILE A 76 0.73 5.11 6.28
N GLU A 77 0.82 3.78 6.38
CA GLU A 77 -0.35 2.89 6.28
C GLU A 77 -1.40 3.21 7.34
N GLN A 78 -0.98 3.52 8.56
CA GLN A 78 -1.90 3.96 9.62
C GLN A 78 -2.64 5.24 9.24
N GLN A 79 -1.94 6.23 8.66
CA GLN A 79 -2.55 7.48 8.20
C GLN A 79 -3.48 7.25 7.01
N LEU A 80 -3.09 6.42 6.05
CA LEU A 80 -3.92 6.03 4.91
C LEU A 80 -5.23 5.40 5.38
N LEU A 81 -5.15 4.43 6.31
CA LEU A 81 -6.33 3.78 6.87
C LEU A 81 -7.26 4.79 7.57
N TYR A 82 -6.70 5.68 8.39
CA TYR A 82 -7.48 6.68 9.09
C TYR A 82 -8.18 7.65 8.11
N LYS A 83 -7.43 8.18 7.13
CA LYS A 83 -7.95 9.12 6.14
C LYS A 83 -8.98 8.48 5.22
N ALA A 84 -8.79 7.23 4.79
CA ALA A 84 -9.76 6.48 4.00
C ALA A 84 -11.07 6.28 4.76
N LYS A 85 -11.00 5.92 6.05
CA LYS A 85 -12.19 5.82 6.92
C LYS A 85 -12.91 7.15 7.07
N ALA A 86 -12.16 8.24 7.30
CA ALA A 86 -12.73 9.58 7.44
C ALA A 86 -13.42 10.04 6.14
N TRP A 87 -12.78 9.83 4.99
CA TRP A 87 -13.34 10.12 3.68
C TRP A 87 -14.61 9.31 3.41
N LEU A 88 -14.61 8.00 3.67
CA LEU A 88 -15.78 7.15 3.50
C LEU A 88 -16.96 7.61 4.36
N ASN A 89 -16.70 8.01 5.61
CA ASN A 89 -17.72 8.56 6.49
C ASN A 89 -18.27 9.91 6.01
N LYS A 90 -17.41 10.80 5.49
CA LYS A 90 -17.81 12.07 4.89
C LYS A 90 -18.66 11.84 3.65
N SER A 91 -18.23 10.95 2.75
CA SER A 91 -18.94 10.56 1.54
C SER A 91 -20.33 10.02 1.88
N ARG A 92 -20.46 9.06 2.83
CA ARG A 92 -21.75 8.52 3.29
C ARG A 92 -22.71 9.58 3.81
N ARG A 93 -22.22 10.55 4.59
CA ARG A 93 -23.04 11.66 5.12
C ARG A 93 -23.50 12.63 4.04
N GLN A 94 -22.70 12.85 3.00
CA GLN A 94 -23.06 13.65 1.83
C GLN A 94 -23.97 12.87 0.85
N THR A 95 -23.97 11.54 0.96
CA THR A 95 -24.67 10.56 0.12
C THR A 95 -26.05 10.19 0.68
N ALA A 96 -26.92 11.17 0.89
CA ALA A 96 -28.37 10.95 0.68
C ALA A 96 -28.70 10.87 -0.84
N ALA A 97 -27.71 11.05 -1.72
CA ALA A 97 -27.90 11.16 -3.18
C ALA A 97 -26.89 10.39 -4.07
N VAL A 98 -25.86 9.72 -3.56
CA VAL A 98 -24.80 9.10 -4.40
C VAL A 98 -24.94 7.57 -4.46
N LYS A 99 -25.73 7.08 -5.42
CA LYS A 99 -25.88 5.65 -5.74
C LYS A 99 -24.72 5.04 -6.56
N ASN A 100 -23.67 5.79 -6.92
CA ASN A 100 -22.70 5.36 -7.92
C ASN A 100 -21.32 4.92 -7.39
N TYR A 101 -20.98 5.21 -6.15
CA TYR A 101 -19.86 4.51 -5.52
C TYR A 101 -20.46 3.34 -4.76
N SER A 102 -20.69 2.22 -5.43
CA SER A 102 -20.64 0.93 -4.76
C SER A 102 -19.19 0.72 -4.32
N VAL A 103 -18.79 1.48 -3.30
CA VAL A 103 -17.70 1.14 -2.41
C VAL A 103 -18.22 -0.08 -1.64
N THR A 104 -18.40 -1.22 -2.33
CA THR A 104 -18.23 -2.54 -1.72
C THR A 104 -16.99 -2.37 -0.88
N PRO A 105 -17.11 -2.51 0.47
CA PRO A 105 -16.18 -1.96 1.45
C PRO A 105 -14.80 -2.07 0.85
N LEU A 106 -14.28 -0.91 0.39
CA LEU A 106 -13.10 -0.89 -0.46
C LEU A 106 -12.13 -1.81 0.25
N ASP A 107 -11.65 -2.83 -0.46
CA ASP A 107 -10.52 -3.63 -0.03
C ASP A 107 -9.28 -2.71 0.01
N VAL A 108 -9.35 -1.56 0.71
CA VAL A 108 -8.32 -1.13 1.65
C VAL A 108 -8.19 -2.23 2.71
N HIS A 109 -7.82 -3.42 2.25
CA HIS A 109 -6.77 -4.13 2.90
C HIS A 109 -5.65 -3.09 3.02
N PRO A 110 -5.32 -2.62 4.24
CA PRO A 110 -3.95 -2.21 4.40
C PRO A 110 -3.14 -3.39 3.85
N ALA A 111 -1.92 -3.19 3.37
CA ALA A 111 -1.01 -4.32 3.29
C ALA A 111 -0.69 -4.88 4.71
N GLY A 112 -1.59 -4.71 5.69
CA GLY A 112 -1.53 -5.08 7.08
C GLY A 112 -1.54 -6.57 7.34
N ASN A 113 -1.43 -7.42 6.31
CA ASN A 113 -0.92 -8.78 6.44
C ASN A 113 0.38 -9.04 5.67
N PHE A 114 0.74 -8.19 4.70
CA PHE A 114 2.03 -8.30 4.00
C PHE A 114 3.16 -7.69 4.82
N ILE A 115 2.93 -6.57 5.51
CA ILE A 115 3.96 -5.84 6.27
C ILE A 115 3.87 -6.13 7.77
N SER A 116 2.67 -6.39 8.28
CA SER A 116 2.47 -6.79 9.67
C SER A 116 2.52 -8.32 9.75
N ARG A 117 3.56 -8.85 10.37
CA ARG A 117 3.51 -10.18 10.97
C ARG A 117 3.12 -9.95 12.43
N ASP A 118 1.94 -10.39 12.83
CA ASP A 118 1.59 -10.46 14.25
C ASP A 118 2.72 -11.22 14.96
N SER A 119 3.25 -10.59 16.01
CA SER A 119 4.35 -11.10 16.85
C SER A 119 3.94 -12.31 17.65
#